data_AF-A0A9E4WTG3-F1
#
_entry.id   AF-A0A9E4WTG3-F1
#
_cell.length_a   1.000
_cell.length_b   1.000
_cell.length_c   1.000
_cell.angle_alpha   90.00
_cell.angle_beta   90.00
_cell.angle_gamma   90.00
#
_symmetry.space_group_name_H-M   'P 1'
#
loop_
_entity.id
_entity.type
_entity.pdbx_description
1 polymer ?
#
loop_
_entity_poly.entity_id
_entity_poly.type
_entity_poly.pdbx_seq_one_letter_code
_entity_poly.pdbx_strand_id
1 'polypeptide(L)' 'TALPVIGVPVPSSELGGVDALYGIVQMPPGVPVAAVAIGSWGARNSALLAAEILALHHDDIRKAYDDYRRGLASG' A
#
# COMPACT_ATOMS: atom_id res chain seq x y z
N THR A 1 9.38 12.77 -8.08
CA THR A 1 8.95 13.41 -6.82
C THR A 1 9.83 12.90 -5.69
N ALA A 2 9.99 13.64 -4.59
CA ALA A 2 10.71 13.19 -3.38
C ALA A 2 9.78 12.54 -2.34
N LEU A 3 8.46 12.59 -2.58
CA LEU A 3 7.48 11.95 -1.71
C LEU A 3 7.48 10.43 -1.88
N PRO A 4 7.13 9.66 -0.83
CA PRO A 4 6.91 8.22 -0.95
C PRO A 4 5.80 7.92 -1.98
N VAL A 5 6.00 6.87 -2.77
CA VAL A 5 5.04 6.42 -3.79
C VAL A 5 4.61 4.99 -3.46
N ILE A 6 3.29 4.75 -3.42
CA ILE A 6 2.71 3.42 -3.23
C ILE A 6 2.11 2.96 -4.55
N GLY A 7 2.57 1.82 -5.05
CA GLY A 7 2.13 1.24 -6.33
C GLY A 7 1.13 0.10 -6.11
N VAL A 8 -0.05 0.21 -6.72
CA VAL A 8 -1.09 -0.83 -6.70
C VAL A 8 -1.12 -1.54 -8.06
N PRO A 9 -0.71 -2.81 -8.15
CA PRO A 9 -0.78 -3.55 -9.41
C PRO A 9 -2.24 -3.85 -9.77
N VAL A 10 -2.64 -3.52 -11.01
CA VAL A 10 -4.00 -3.78 -11.51
C VAL A 10 -3.99 -5.09 -12.32
N PRO A 11 -4.91 -6.04 -12.07
CA PRO A 11 -4.99 -7.30 -12.80
C PRO A 11 -5.70 -7.11 -14.15
N SER A 12 -5.09 -6.36 -15.08
CA SER A 12 -5.66 -6.06 -16.40
C SER A 12 -5.19 -7.01 -17.52
N SER A 13 -4.22 -7.85 -17.25
CA SER A 13 -3.60 -8.76 -18.22
C SER A 13 -4.12 -10.19 -18.10
N GLU A 14 -3.86 -11.00 -19.12
CA GLU A 14 -4.10 -12.45 -19.11
C GLU A 14 -3.28 -13.18 -18.01
N LEU A 15 -2.24 -12.52 -17.48
CA LEU A 15 -1.39 -13.03 -16.41
C LEU A 15 -1.91 -12.68 -15.01
N GLY A 16 -3.16 -12.20 -14.89
CA GLY A 16 -3.78 -11.91 -13.60
C GLY A 16 -3.05 -10.82 -12.80
N GLY A 17 -2.32 -9.93 -13.47
CA GLY A 17 -1.60 -8.80 -12.85
C GLY A 17 -0.18 -9.11 -12.35
N VAL A 18 0.37 -10.30 -12.63
CA VAL A 18 1.76 -10.64 -12.30
C VAL A 18 2.75 -9.75 -13.06
N ASP A 19 2.46 -9.45 -14.31
CA ASP A 19 3.19 -8.47 -15.12
C ASP A 19 3.14 -7.06 -14.54
N ALA A 20 1.96 -6.61 -14.09
CA ALA A 20 1.80 -5.33 -13.42
C ALA A 20 2.58 -5.29 -12.10
N LEU A 21 2.58 -6.38 -11.33
CA LEU A 21 3.36 -6.49 -10.09
C LEU A 21 4.86 -6.35 -10.38
N TYR A 22 5.38 -7.12 -11.33
CA TYR A 22 6.80 -7.03 -11.70
C TYR A 22 7.16 -5.66 -12.30
N GLY A 23 6.27 -5.04 -13.05
CA GLY A 23 6.47 -3.68 -13.56
C GLY A 23 6.55 -2.60 -12.47
N ILE A 24 6.01 -2.87 -11.28
CA ILE A 24 6.01 -1.93 -10.15
C ILE A 24 7.12 -2.25 -9.14
N VAL A 25 7.33 -3.52 -8.79
CA VAL A 25 8.22 -3.91 -7.70
C VAL A 25 9.70 -3.93 -8.10
N GLN A 26 10.01 -4.10 -9.40
CA GLN A 26 11.38 -4.21 -9.91
C GLN A 26 12.02 -2.83 -10.15
N MET A 27 11.94 -1.93 -9.16
CA MET A 27 12.56 -0.61 -9.28
C MET A 27 14.08 -0.67 -9.08
N PRO A 28 14.86 0.09 -9.88
CA PRO A 28 16.29 0.19 -9.68
C PRO A 28 16.63 0.95 -8.38
N PRO A 29 17.85 0.78 -7.84
CA PRO A 29 18.32 1.55 -6.69
C PRO A 29 18.20 3.07 -6.93
N GLY A 30 17.71 3.80 -5.93
CA GLY A 30 17.57 5.26 -5.95
C GLY A 30 16.17 5.77 -6.31
N VAL A 31 15.26 4.91 -6.80
CA VAL A 31 13.88 5.31 -7.14
C VAL A 31 12.87 4.31 -6.53
N PRO A 32 12.73 4.26 -5.20
CA PRO A 32 11.93 3.23 -4.53
C PRO A 32 10.42 3.43 -4.75
N VAL A 33 9.68 2.32 -4.81
CA VAL A 33 8.22 2.28 -4.80
C VAL A 33 7.76 1.23 -3.79
N ALA A 34 6.80 1.58 -2.95
CA ALA A 34 6.15 0.62 -2.05
C ALA A 34 5.08 -0.15 -2.83
N ALA A 35 5.40 -1.36 -3.28
CA ALA A 35 4.46 -2.24 -3.96
C ALA A 35 3.56 -2.97 -2.94
N VAL A 36 2.26 -3.06 -3.24
CA VAL A 36 1.28 -3.83 -2.44
C VAL A 36 0.69 -4.99 -3.25
N ALA A 37 -0.23 -5.75 -2.66
CA ALA A 37 -0.91 -6.87 -3.30
C ALA A 37 -1.62 -6.46 -4.61
N ILE A 38 -1.88 -7.42 -5.50
CA ILE A 38 -2.58 -7.16 -6.77
C ILE A 38 -4.07 -6.86 -6.52
N GLY A 39 -4.63 -5.90 -7.25
CA GLY A 39 -6.06 -5.63 -7.33
C GLY A 39 -6.66 -4.95 -6.09
N SER A 40 -7.89 -5.33 -5.75
CA SER A 40 -8.70 -4.66 -4.71
C SER A 40 -8.07 -4.74 -3.31
N TRP A 41 -7.41 -5.85 -2.98
CA TRP A 41 -6.66 -5.99 -1.73
C TRP A 41 -5.48 -5.01 -1.68
N GLY A 42 -4.78 -4.83 -2.79
CA GLY A 42 -3.75 -3.80 -2.94
C GLY A 42 -4.28 -2.40 -2.73
N ALA A 43 -5.39 -2.05 -3.38
CA ALA A 43 -6.00 -0.74 -3.25
C ALA A 43 -6.43 -0.44 -1.80
N ARG A 44 -6.94 -1.42 -1.07
CA ARG A 44 -7.26 -1.26 0.35
C ARG A 44 -6.00 -1.09 1.19
N ASN A 45 -4.99 -1.92 0.96
CA ASN A 45 -3.74 -1.89 1.74
C ASN A 45 -2.90 -0.65 1.43
N SER A 46 -2.98 -0.07 0.24
CA SER A 46 -2.26 1.17 -0.08
C SER A 46 -2.80 2.35 0.73
N ALA A 47 -4.12 2.43 0.93
CA ALA A 47 -4.72 3.43 1.80
C ALA A 47 -4.30 3.23 3.27
N LEU A 48 -4.24 1.98 3.75
CA LEU A 48 -3.78 1.67 5.10
C LEU A 48 -2.29 1.98 5.29
N LEU A 49 -1.45 1.66 4.31
CA LEU A 49 -0.03 2.00 4.33
C LEU A 49 0.18 3.52 4.30
N ALA A 50 -0.60 4.25 3.52
CA ALA A 50 -0.59 5.71 3.56
C ALA A 50 -0.99 6.24 4.94
N ALA A 51 -2.01 5.66 5.58
CA ALA A 51 -2.40 6.00 6.94
C ALA A 51 -1.27 5.72 7.95
N GLU A 52 -0.55 4.59 7.84
CA GLU A 52 0.62 4.29 8.67
C GLU A 52 1.72 5.34 8.53
N ILE A 53 2.03 5.77 7.30
CA ILE A 53 3.02 6.82 7.04
C ILE A 53 2.57 8.16 7.66
N LEU A 54 1.30 8.54 7.47
CA LEU A 54 0.76 9.80 7.99
C LEU A 54 0.68 9.80 9.53
N ALA A 55 0.33 8.66 10.13
CA ALA A 55 0.23 8.48 11.57
C ALA A 55 1.52 8.82 12.32
N LEU A 56 2.69 8.78 11.65
CA LEU A 56 3.96 9.22 12.21
C LEU A 56 3.92 10.66 12.74
N HIS A 57 3.09 11.51 12.14
CA HIS A 57 3.00 12.94 12.47
C HIS A 57 1.57 13.44 12.74
N HIS A 58 0.55 12.58 12.63
CA HIS A 58 -0.85 12.93 12.79
C HIS A 58 -1.51 11.99 13.80
N ASP A 59 -1.68 12.46 15.04
CA ASP A 59 -2.15 11.64 16.17
C ASP A 59 -3.61 11.17 16.00
N ASP A 60 -4.44 11.96 15.33
CA ASP A 60 -5.82 11.60 14.98
C ASP A 60 -5.86 10.39 14.03
N ILE A 61 -5.01 10.39 12.99
CA ILE A 61 -4.86 9.28 12.06
C ILE A 61 -4.29 8.06 12.77
N ARG A 62 -3.27 8.25 13.62
CA ARG A 62 -2.70 7.17 14.44
C ARG A 62 -3.77 6.48 15.28
N LYS A 63 -4.56 7.26 16.02
CA LYS A 63 -5.63 6.73 16.86
C LYS A 63 -6.66 5.95 16.04
N ALA A 64 -7.13 6.51 14.92
CA ALA A 64 -8.09 5.84 14.04
C ALA A 64 -7.53 4.53 13.47
N TYR A 65 -6.25 4.51 13.10
CA TYR A 65 -5.58 3.31 12.60
C TYR A 65 -5.41 2.24 13.70
N ASP A 66 -5.05 2.62 14.91
CA ASP A 66 -4.93 1.71 16.05
C ASP A 66 -6.29 1.12 16.47
N ASP A 67 -7.36 1.91 16.42
CA ASP A 67 -8.73 1.43 16.62
C ASP A 67 -9.11 0.40 15.55
N TYR A 68 -8.83 0.71 14.27
CA TYR A 68 -9.05 -0.23 13.17
C TYR A 68 -8.29 -1.56 13.38
N ARG A 69 -7.00 -1.50 13.75
CA ARG A 69 -6.18 -2.69 13.98
C ARG A 69 -6.67 -3.53 15.17
N ARG A 70 -7.11 -2.88 16.26
CA ARG A 70 -7.71 -3.59 17.40
C ARG A 70 -9.00 -4.32 17.01
N GLY A 71 -9.83 -3.68 16.17
CA GLY A 71 -11.06 -4.31 15.67
C GLY A 71 -10.80 -5.60 14.88
N LEU A 72 -9.67 -5.70 14.16
CA LEU A 72 -9.29 -6.92 13.44
C LEU A 72 -8.86 -8.07 14.37
N ALA A 73 -8.29 -7.77 15.54
CA ALA A 73 -7.84 -8.79 16.49
C ALA A 73 -8.98 -9.39 17.33
N SER A 74 -10.13 -8.71 17.37
CA SER A 74 -11.32 -9.11 18.12
C SER A 74 -12.35 -9.92 17.32
N GLY A 75 -12.10 -10.19 16.04
CA GLY A 75 -12.95 -11.01 15.17
C GLY A 75 -12.28 -12.34 14.83
#